data_AF-A0A9X6LIL6-F1
#
_entry.id   AF-A0A9X6LIL6-F1
#
_cell.length_a   1.000
_cell.length_b   1.000
_cell.length_c   1.000
_cell.angle_alpha   90.00
_cell.angle_beta   90.00
_cell.angle_gamma   90.00
#
_symmetry.space_group_name_H-M   'P 1'
#
loop_
_entity.id
_entity.type
_entity.pdbx_description
1 polymer ?
#
loop_
_entity_poly.entity_id
_entity_poly.type
_entity_poly.pdbx_seq_one_letter_code
_entity_poly.pdbx_strand_id
1 'polypeptide(L)'
;MQVYCSECDKSYDMQPQVTQLPNRIEMCFFICPHCNHEHVAAYVNDKIRKYQADIAKCHERINKKNLAIEDEMKRLRKRFERRK
;
A
#
# COMPACT_ATOMS: atom_id res chain seq x y z
N MET A 1 7.66 -8.57 -6.14
CA MET A 1 7.37 -7.17 -6.53
C MET A 1 8.65 -6.60 -7.10
N GLN A 2 8.66 -6.06 -8.32
CA GLN A 2 9.88 -5.43 -8.83
C GLN A 2 10.14 -4.10 -8.12
N VAL A 3 11.40 -3.92 -7.70
CA VAL A 3 11.90 -2.68 -7.12
C VAL A 3 13.16 -2.24 -7.84
N TYR A 4 13.41 -0.93 -7.82
CA TYR A 4 14.60 -0.32 -8.38
C TYR A 4 15.59 0.01 -7.25
N CYS A 5 16.84 -0.41 -7.40
CA CYS A 5 17.91 -0.06 -6.46
C CYS A 5 18.47 1.33 -6.79
N SER A 6 18.38 2.27 -5.85
CA SER A 6 18.99 3.61 -5.99
C SER A 6 20.52 3.61 -5.98
N GLU A 7 21.15 2.52 -5.51
CA GLU A 7 22.60 2.45 -5.32
C GLU A 7 23.33 1.83 -6.51
N CYS A 8 22.68 0.95 -7.27
CA CYS A 8 23.31 0.28 -8.41
C CYS A 8 22.48 0.34 -9.69
N ASP A 9 21.39 1.10 -9.67
CA ASP A 9 20.50 1.39 -10.80
C ASP A 9 19.92 0.15 -11.51
N LYS A 10 19.84 -0.96 -10.78
CA LYS A 10 19.28 -2.23 -11.27
C LYS A 10 17.92 -2.50 -10.64
N SER A 11 17.01 -3.01 -11.46
CA SER A 11 15.74 -3.55 -11.01
C SER A 11 15.87 -5.03 -10.65
N TYR A 12 15.20 -5.45 -9.59
CA TYR A 12 15.20 -6.83 -9.12
C TYR A 12 13.87 -7.19 -8.45
N ASP A 13 13.61 -8.48 -8.28
CA ASP A 13 12.45 -8.94 -7.52
C ASP A 13 12.74 -8.85 -6.01
N MET A 14 11.99 -7.98 -5.33
CA MET A 14 12.17 -7.71 -3.91
C MET A 14 11.79 -8.92 -3.07
N GLN A 15 12.71 -9.34 -2.20
CA GLN A 15 12.46 -10.30 -1.12
C GLN A 15 12.46 -9.57 0.22
N PRO A 16 11.28 -9.19 0.75
CA PRO A 16 11.19 -8.48 2.02
C PRO A 16 11.58 -9.38 3.19
N GLN A 17 12.26 -8.78 4.15
CA GLN A 17 12.74 -9.39 5.38
C GLN A 17 12.28 -8.56 6.57
N VAL A 18 12.13 -9.22 7.72
CA VAL A 18 11.75 -8.57 8.97
C VAL A 18 12.71 -9.04 10.05
N THR A 19 13.26 -8.10 10.81
CA THR A 19 14.01 -8.39 12.02
C THR A 19 13.41 -7.68 13.22
N GLN A 20 13.48 -8.33 14.38
CA GLN A 20 13.03 -7.77 15.66
C GLN A 20 14.16 -6.98 16.29
N LEU A 21 13.86 -5.73 16.64
CA LEU A 21 14.73 -4.83 17.37
C LEU A 21 14.24 -4.68 18.82
N PRO A 22 15.06 -4.12 19.73
CA PRO A 22 14.63 -3.78 21.08
C PRO A 22 13.35 -2.93 21.09
N ASN A 23 12.62 -2.97 22.21
CA ASN A 23 11.36 -2.23 22.41
C ASN A 23 10.21 -2.65 21.47
N ARG A 24 10.20 -3.91 21.01
CA ARG A 24 9.16 -4.47 20.12
C ARG A 24 9.01 -3.67 18.83
N ILE A 25 10.14 -3.25 18.28
CA ILE A 25 10.22 -2.59 16.98
C ILE A 25 10.57 -3.66 15.96
N GLU A 26 9.87 -3.66 14.85
CA GLU A 26 10.16 -4.49 13.69
C GLU A 26 10.77 -3.61 12.61
N MET A 27 11.94 -4.00 12.13
CA MET A 27 12.56 -3.39 10.95
C MET A 27 12.23 -4.26 9.75
N CYS A 28 11.44 -3.71 8.83
CA CYS A 28 11.14 -4.31 7.53
C CYS A 28 12.15 -3.76 6.52
N PHE A 29 12.93 -4.64 5.89
CA PHE A 29 13.99 -4.26 4.97
C PHE A 29 14.08 -5.26 3.81
N PHE A 30 14.91 -4.96 2.82
CA PHE A 30 15.24 -5.87 1.73
C PHE A 30 16.65 -5.60 1.24
N ILE A 31 17.34 -6.63 0.77
CA ILE A 31 18.73 -6.53 0.32
C ILE A 31 18.75 -6.58 -1.20
N CYS A 32 19.46 -5.64 -1.83
CA CYS A 32 19.69 -5.70 -3.27
C CYS A 32 20.64 -6.88 -3.59
N PRO A 33 20.25 -7.84 -4.44
CA PRO A 33 21.09 -8.99 -4.77
C PRO A 33 22.29 -8.63 -5.67
N HIS A 34 22.37 -7.38 -6.16
CA HIS A 34 23.43 -6.95 -7.07
C HIS A 34 24.56 -6.20 -6.37
N CYS A 35 24.25 -5.40 -5.34
CA CYS A 35 25.24 -4.59 -4.62
C CYS A 35 25.26 -4.87 -3.11
N ASN A 36 24.41 -5.79 -2.62
CA ASN A 36 24.24 -6.12 -1.20
C ASN A 36 23.85 -4.94 -0.31
N HIS A 37 23.36 -3.84 -0.90
CA HIS A 37 22.87 -2.73 -0.11
C HIS A 37 21.55 -3.10 0.59
N GLU A 38 21.47 -2.77 1.89
CA GLU A 38 20.27 -2.94 2.70
C GLU A 38 19.37 -1.72 2.56
N HIS A 39 18.17 -1.93 2.04
CA HIS A 39 17.15 -0.90 1.96
C HIS A 39 16.10 -1.12 3.06
N VAL A 40 16.01 -0.18 4.00
CA VAL A 40 14.98 -0.20 5.03
C VAL A 40 13.68 0.37 4.48
N ALA A 41 12.62 -0.44 4.50
CA ALA A 41 11.30 -0.03 4.03
C ALA A 41 10.50 0.68 5.14
N ALA A 42 10.56 0.17 6.37
CA ALA A 42 9.83 0.73 7.50
C ALA A 42 10.35 0.23 8.84
N TYR A 43 10.17 1.06 9.87
CA TYR A 43 10.16 0.63 11.27
C TYR A 43 8.70 0.63 11.75
N VAL A 44 8.24 -0.49 12.30
CA VAL A 44 6.86 -0.64 12.77
C VAL A 44 6.80 -1.23 14.17
N ASN A 45 5.70 -1.02 14.86
CA ASN A 45 5.37 -1.66 16.12
C ASN A 45 3.85 -1.89 16.20
N ASP A 46 3.38 -2.51 17.27
CA ASP A 46 1.96 -2.83 17.47
C ASP A 46 1.04 -1.60 17.32
N LYS A 47 1.47 -0.43 17.80
CA LYS A 47 0.69 0.81 17.69
C LYS A 47 0.57 1.26 16.24
N ILE A 48 1.68 1.30 15.50
CA ILE A 48 1.69 1.66 14.07
C ILE A 48 0.84 0.68 13.27
N ARG A 49 0.97 -0.63 13.53
CA ARG A 49 0.16 -1.66 12.86
C ARG A 49 -1.33 -1.48 13.12
N LYS A 50 -1.72 -1.13 14.34
CA LYS A 50 -3.11 -0.81 14.67
C LYS A 50 -3.61 0.40 13.88
N TYR A 51 -2.86 1.49 13.83
CA TYR A 51 -3.25 2.67 13.06
C TYR A 51 -3.36 2.40 11.56
N GLN A 52 -2.44 1.62 10.99
CA GLN A 52 -2.52 1.19 9.59
C GLN A 52 -3.79 0.39 9.30
N ALA A 53 -4.18 -0.51 10.21
CA ALA A 53 -5.42 -1.27 10.09
C ALA A 53 -6.67 -0.38 10.17
N ASP A 54 -6.66 0.63 11.04
CA ASP A 54 -7.78 1.57 11.17
C ASP A 54 -7.90 2.49 9.93
N ILE A 55 -6.78 2.94 9.36
CA ILE A 55 -6.75 3.66 8.08
C ILE A 55 -7.33 2.80 6.96
N ALA A 56 -6.93 1.53 6.87
CA ALA A 56 -7.44 0.61 5.85
C ALA A 56 -8.96 0.45 5.92
N LYS A 57 -9.53 0.32 7.13
CA LYS A 57 -10.99 0.28 7.34
C LYS A 57 -11.68 1.57 6.89
N CYS A 58 -11.08 2.72 7.17
CA CYS A 58 -11.61 4.01 6.72
C CYS A 58 -11.62 4.12 5.20
N HIS A 59 -10.53 3.74 4.53
CA HIS A 59 -10.45 3.71 3.06
C HIS A 59 -11.48 2.75 2.46
N GLU A 60 -11.67 1.56 3.04
CA GLU A 60 -12.68 0.61 2.56
C GLU A 60 -14.10 1.21 2.61
N ARG A 61 -14.44 1.89 3.70
CA ARG A 61 -15.74 2.56 3.86
C ARG A 61 -15.94 3.68 2.84
N ILE A 62 -14.90 4.46 2.56
CA ILE A 62 -14.92 5.53 1.55
C ILE A 62 -15.12 4.92 0.16
N ASN A 63 -14.34 3.88 -0.20
CA ASN A 63 -14.44 3.23 -1.51
C ASN A 63 -15.83 2.63 -1.75
N LYS A 64 -16.45 1.99 -0.75
CA LYS A 64 -17.82 1.49 -0.84
C LYS A 64 -18.83 2.60 -1.17
N LYS A 65 -18.68 3.77 -0.56
CA LYS A 65 -19.53 4.94 -0.85
C LYS A 65 -19.27 5.48 -2.26
N ASN A 66 -18.01 5.56 -2.67
CA ASN A 66 -17.65 6.03 -4.02
C ASN A 66 -18.27 5.15 -5.11
N LEU A 67 -18.18 3.82 -4.97
CA LEU A 67 -18.82 2.89 -5.91
C LEU A 67 -20.34 3.09 -5.98
N ALA A 68 -21.02 3.28 -4.85
CA ALA A 68 -22.45 3.54 -4.82
C ALA A 68 -22.81 4.88 -5.52
N ILE A 69 -21.97 5.90 -5.36
CA ILE A 69 -22.12 7.19 -6.05
C ILE A 69 -21.92 7.02 -7.56
N GLU A 70 -20.89 6.29 -7.99
CA GLU A 70 -20.64 6.00 -9.40
C GLU A 70 -21.80 5.27 -10.07
N ASP A 71 -22.36 4.26 -9.39
CA ASP A 71 -23.52 3.52 -9.87
C ASP A 71 -24.76 4.42 -10.01
N GLU A 72 -25.02 5.30 -9.04
CA GLU A 72 -26.15 6.23 -9.12
C GLU A 72 -25.95 7.27 -10.23
N MET A 73 -24.73 7.79 -10.39
CA MET A 73 -24.38 8.69 -11.49
C MET A 73 -24.63 8.01 -12.85
N LYS A 74 -24.26 6.73 -13.00
CA LYS A 74 -24.52 5.96 -14.22
C LYS A 74 -26.02 5.78 -14.49
N ARG A 75 -26.82 5.53 -13.45
CA ARG A 75 -28.29 5.44 -13.56
C ARG A 75 -28.93 6.77 -13.95
N LEU A 76 -28.46 7.87 -13.36
CA LEU A 76 -28.94 9.22 -13.68
C LEU A 76 -28.66 9.57 -15.14
N ARG A 77 -27.43 9.35 -15.62
CA ARG A 77 -27.06 9.60 -17.04
C ARG A 77 -28.00 8.87 -18.01
N LYS A 78 -28.23 7.57 -17.80
CA LYS A 78 -29.16 6.79 -18.63
C LYS A 78 -30.60 7.33 -18.61
N ARG A 79 -31.07 7.86 -17.47
CA ARG A 79 -32.40 8.48 -17.38
C ARG A 79 -32.49 9.78 -18.18
N PHE A 80 -31.45 10.60 -18.18
CA PHE A 80 -31.40 11.82 -18.98
C PHE A 80 -31.35 11.53 -20.48
N GLU A 81 -30.55 10.55 -20.91
CA GLU A 81 -30.45 10.13 -22.31
C GLU A 81 -31.79 9.63 -22.88
N ARG A 82 -32.57 8.89 -22.09
CA ARG A 82 -33.89 8.39 -22.49
C ARG A 82 -34.98 9.47 -22.59
N ARG A 83 -34.73 10.67 -22.04
CA ARG A 83 -35.67 11.80 -22.06
C ARG A 83 -35.38 12.79 -23.19
N LYS A 84 -34.28 12.59 -23.93
CA LYS A 84 -33.99 13.27 -25.19
C LYS A 84 -34.58 12.48 -26.35
#